data_AF-A0A143WW01-F1
#
_entry.id   AF-A0A143WW01-F1
#
_cell.length_a   1.000
_cell.length_b   1.000
_cell.length_c   1.000
_cell.angle_alpha   90.00
_cell.angle_beta   90.00
_cell.angle_gamma   90.00
#
_symmetry.space_group_name_H-M   'P 1'
#
loop_
_entity.id
_entity.type
_entity.pdbx_description
1 polymer ?
#
loop_
_entity_poly.entity_id
_entity_poly.type
_entity_poly.pdbx_seq_one_letter_code
_entity_poly.pdbx_strand_id
1 'polypeptide(L)'
;MTKDEINQVLNAMDGFYVGYANVSTLKGIRTQQYVFNMTPENISGFLYTWKDCAGQVLLTDMLDRPLLKMESGCITQCKTKELKDQVVSLLDAIRTGQMPPAKFPMVTRELFQAYIDMEEEMVARAEVDALAREEQQAALEMGL
;
A
#
# COMPACT_ATOMS: atom_id res chain seq x y z
N MET A 1 1.58 -13.50 -13.02
CA MET A 1 0.47 -12.56 -12.79
C MET A 1 -0.24 -12.26 -14.10
N THR A 2 -1.54 -11.98 -14.04
CA THR A 2 -2.36 -11.54 -15.17
C THR A 2 -2.24 -10.02 -15.38
N LYS A 3 -2.61 -9.55 -16.58
CA LYS A 3 -2.65 -8.11 -16.88
C LYS A 3 -3.61 -7.33 -15.97
N ASP A 4 -4.72 -7.96 -15.57
CA ASP A 4 -5.69 -7.33 -14.68
C ASP A 4 -5.12 -7.14 -13.27
N GLU A 5 -4.49 -8.17 -12.72
CA GLU A 5 -3.77 -8.11 -11.44
C GLU A 5 -2.69 -7.02 -11.43
N ILE A 6 -1.91 -6.91 -12.51
CA ILE A 6 -0.92 -5.84 -12.68
C ILE A 6 -1.59 -4.47 -12.63
N ASN A 7 -2.66 -4.27 -13.39
CA ASN A 7 -3.38 -2.99 -13.42
C ASN A 7 -3.98 -2.64 -12.05
N GLN A 8 -4.48 -3.62 -11.30
CA GLN A 8 -4.97 -3.39 -9.94
C GLN A 8 -3.88 -2.85 -9.02
N VAL A 9 -2.68 -3.44 -9.07
CA VAL A 9 -1.52 -2.97 -8.28
C VAL A 9 -1.10 -1.57 -8.70
N LEU A 10 -0.93 -1.34 -10.01
CA LEU A 10 -0.57 -0.02 -10.54
C LEU A 10 -1.57 1.07 -10.11
N ASN A 11 -2.87 0.78 -10.17
CA ASN A 11 -3.91 1.72 -9.73
C ASN A 11 -3.87 1.97 -8.21
N ALA A 12 -3.57 0.96 -7.39
CA ALA A 12 -3.42 1.14 -5.93
C ALA A 12 -2.16 1.93 -5.56
N MET A 13 -1.14 1.89 -6.41
CA MET A 13 0.10 2.65 -6.27
C MET A 13 0.06 4.03 -6.93
N ASP A 14 -1.00 4.39 -7.66
CA ASP A 14 -1.11 5.66 -8.37
C ASP A 14 -1.29 6.82 -7.38
N GLY A 15 -0.17 7.32 -6.86
CA GLY A 15 -0.12 8.42 -5.91
C GLY A 15 1.22 8.56 -5.16
N PHE A 16 1.33 9.63 -4.39
CA PHE A 16 2.58 9.99 -3.70
C PHE A 16 2.72 9.40 -2.30
N TYR A 17 1.63 8.94 -1.68
CA TYR A 17 1.60 8.54 -0.27
C TYR A 17 1.27 7.06 -0.08
N VAL A 18 1.74 6.19 -0.98
CA VAL A 18 1.47 4.75 -0.87
C VAL A 18 2.03 4.18 0.42
N GLY A 19 1.31 3.23 1.03
CA GLY A 19 1.71 2.59 2.27
C GLY A 19 0.92 1.32 2.57
N TYR A 20 1.20 0.73 3.73
CA TYR A 20 0.55 -0.50 4.19
C TYR A 20 -0.54 -0.22 5.21
N ALA A 21 -1.64 -0.98 5.13
CA ALA A 21 -2.65 -1.05 6.18
C ALA A 21 -2.70 -2.46 6.75
N ASN A 22 -2.48 -2.56 8.06
CA ASN A 22 -2.58 -3.80 8.82
C ASN A 22 -3.86 -3.75 9.66
N VAL A 23 -4.76 -4.71 9.46
CA VAL A 23 -6.04 -4.79 10.16
C VAL A 23 -6.08 -6.07 10.99
N SER A 24 -6.10 -5.93 12.32
CA SER A 24 -6.16 -7.06 13.24
C SER A 24 -7.48 -7.09 13.99
N THR A 25 -8.05 -8.28 14.19
CA THR A 25 -9.26 -8.46 15.03
C THR A 25 -8.96 -8.18 16.51
N LEU A 26 -10.00 -7.94 17.32
CA LEU A 26 -9.88 -7.70 18.78
C LEU A 26 -9.12 -8.79 19.55
N LYS A 27 -8.99 -9.99 18.99
CA LYS A 27 -8.24 -11.11 19.58
C LYS A 27 -6.84 -11.30 18.99
N GLY A 28 -6.42 -10.48 18.02
CA GLY A 28 -5.11 -10.56 17.36
C GLY A 28 -4.91 -11.78 16.45
N ILE A 29 -5.96 -12.57 16.21
CA ILE A 29 -5.85 -13.90 15.58
C ILE A 29 -5.76 -13.82 14.05
N ARG A 30 -6.33 -12.76 13.45
CA ARG A 30 -6.36 -12.57 11.99
C ARG A 30 -5.88 -11.17 11.67
N THR A 31 -4.86 -11.10 10.84
CA THR A 31 -4.36 -9.84 10.27
C THR A 31 -4.60 -9.87 8.77
N GLN A 32 -5.29 -8.86 8.25
CA GLN A 32 -5.42 -8.60 6.82
C GLN A 32 -4.52 -7.42 6.47
N GLN A 33 -3.80 -7.51 5.36
CA GLN A 33 -2.85 -6.49 4.93
C GLN A 33 -3.21 -5.96 3.54
N TYR A 34 -3.18 -4.64 3.41
CA TYR A 34 -3.54 -3.94 2.17
C TYR A 34 -2.49 -2.90 1.79
N VAL A 35 -2.45 -2.56 0.51
CA VAL A 35 -1.66 -1.47 -0.07
C VAL A 35 -2.59 -0.52 -0.80
N PHE A 36 -2.46 0.78 -0.51
CA PHE A 36 -3.16 1.85 -1.21
C PHE A 36 -2.48 3.21 -0.98
N ASN A 37 -2.85 4.22 -1.77
CA ASN A 37 -2.43 5.61 -1.61
C ASN A 37 -3.06 6.27 -0.36
N MET A 38 -2.25 6.62 0.65
CA MET A 38 -2.66 7.07 1.98
C MET A 38 -3.01 8.57 2.04
N THR A 39 -3.88 9.05 1.15
CA THR A 39 -4.46 10.39 1.30
C THR A 39 -5.41 10.44 2.51
N PRO A 40 -5.66 11.61 3.11
CA PRO A 40 -6.62 11.73 4.21
C PRO A 40 -8.00 11.17 3.90
N GLU A 41 -8.48 11.34 2.66
CA GLU A 41 -9.76 10.82 2.16
C GLU A 41 -9.76 9.29 2.16
N ASN A 42 -8.73 8.67 1.61
CA ASN A 42 -8.64 7.21 1.55
C ASN A 42 -8.47 6.61 2.95
N ILE A 43 -7.64 7.22 3.79
CA ILE A 43 -7.50 6.84 5.20
C ILE A 43 -8.84 6.89 5.91
N SER A 44 -9.58 8.01 5.82
CA SER A 44 -10.86 8.16 6.50
C SER A 44 -11.90 7.13 6.02
N GLY A 45 -11.96 6.85 4.71
CA GLY A 45 -12.82 5.81 4.16
C GLY A 45 -12.43 4.41 4.63
N PHE A 46 -11.14 4.12 4.69
CA PHE A 46 -10.61 2.85 5.20
C PHE A 46 -10.96 2.65 6.68
N LEU A 47 -10.65 3.64 7.52
CA LEU A 47 -10.95 3.58 8.96
C LEU A 47 -12.44 3.45 9.22
N TYR A 48 -13.29 4.15 8.46
CA TYR A 48 -14.75 4.05 8.59
C TYR A 48 -15.27 2.64 8.29
N THR A 49 -14.66 1.96 7.32
CA THR A 49 -15.00 0.57 6.93
C THR A 49 -14.70 -0.41 8.06
N TRP A 50 -13.61 -0.18 8.81
CA TRP A 50 -13.11 -1.09 9.83
C TRP A 50 -13.50 -0.73 11.27
N LYS A 51 -14.12 0.42 11.51
CA LYS A 51 -14.38 0.99 12.85
C LYS A 51 -15.09 0.05 13.83
N ASP A 52 -15.98 -0.81 13.34
CA ASP A 52 -16.82 -1.70 14.18
C ASP A 52 -16.28 -3.13 14.27
N CYS A 53 -15.36 -3.52 13.37
CA CYS A 53 -14.94 -4.92 13.19
C CYS A 53 -13.46 -5.15 13.52
N ALA A 54 -12.62 -4.12 13.39
CA ALA A 54 -11.21 -4.22 13.69
C ALA A 54 -10.95 -3.96 15.18
N GLY A 55 -10.11 -4.79 15.78
CA GLY A 55 -9.52 -4.46 17.08
C GLY A 55 -8.46 -3.39 16.96
N GLN A 56 -7.66 -3.48 15.89
CA GLN A 56 -6.63 -2.51 15.57
C GLN A 56 -6.51 -2.32 14.07
N VAL A 57 -6.25 -1.08 13.65
CA VAL A 57 -5.74 -0.73 12.34
C VAL A 57 -4.43 0.04 12.52
N LEU A 58 -3.36 -0.42 11.87
CA LEU A 58 -2.07 0.26 11.81
C LEU A 58 -1.74 0.60 10.36
N LEU A 59 -1.61 1.89 10.08
CA LEU A 59 -1.21 2.43 8.79
C LEU A 59 0.27 2.83 8.85
N THR A 60 1.05 2.44 7.86
CA THR A 60 2.47 2.78 7.71
C THR A 60 2.76 3.29 6.30
N ASP A 61 3.89 3.97 6.12
CA ASP A 61 4.43 4.18 4.78
C ASP A 61 5.13 2.91 4.25
N MET A 62 5.67 2.98 3.02
CA MET A 62 6.40 1.86 2.39
C MET A 62 7.66 1.43 3.13
N LEU A 63 8.18 2.24 4.07
CA LEU A 63 9.32 1.88 4.92
C LEU A 63 8.86 1.37 6.30
N ASP A 64 7.60 0.94 6.39
CA ASP A 64 6.95 0.47 7.62
C ASP A 64 6.96 1.49 8.77
N ARG A 65 7.12 2.79 8.48
CA ARG A 65 7.08 3.83 9.51
C ARG A 65 5.62 4.16 9.86
N PRO A 66 5.22 4.13 11.15
CA PRO A 66 3.84 4.41 11.56
C PRO A 66 3.33 5.78 11.11
N LEU A 67 2.17 5.80 10.46
CA LEU A 67 1.44 6.99 10.05
C LEU A 67 0.24 7.26 10.98
N LEU A 68 -0.56 6.22 11.24
CA LEU A 68 -1.77 6.33 12.04
C LEU A 68 -2.11 4.97 12.65
N LYS A 69 -2.57 4.99 13.90
CA LYS A 69 -3.08 3.82 14.61
C LYS A 69 -4.50 4.09 15.10
N MET A 70 -5.39 3.14 14.84
CA MET A 70 -6.75 3.11 15.39
C MET A 70 -6.93 1.84 16.22
N GLU A 71 -7.49 1.98 17.41
CA GLU A 71 -7.85 0.86 18.29
C GLU A 71 -9.30 1.01 18.74
N SER A 72 -10.06 -0.07 18.62
CA SER A 72 -11.49 -0.10 18.98
C SER A 72 -12.29 1.09 18.39
N GLY A 73 -12.03 1.44 17.13
CA GLY A 73 -12.72 2.53 16.42
C GLY A 73 -12.22 3.95 16.72
N CYS A 74 -11.20 4.11 17.57
CA CYS A 74 -10.64 5.40 17.98
C CYS A 74 -9.20 5.57 17.51
N ILE A 75 -8.85 6.73 16.94
CA ILE A 75 -7.48 7.05 16.55
C ILE A 75 -6.64 7.29 17.82
N THR A 76 -5.70 6.39 18.10
CA THR A 76 -4.83 6.45 19.30
C THR A 76 -3.46 7.04 19.01
N GLN A 77 -2.99 6.97 17.77
CA GLN A 77 -1.71 7.56 17.34
C GLN A 77 -1.83 8.13 15.93
N CYS A 78 -1.16 9.25 15.66
CA CYS A 78 -1.00 9.80 14.32
C CYS A 78 0.34 10.54 14.23
N LYS A 79 1.01 10.44 13.09
CA LYS A 79 2.36 10.98 12.84
C LYS A 79 2.42 12.50 12.96
N THR A 80 1.38 13.19 12.50
CA THR A 80 1.30 14.66 12.51
C THR A 80 -0.08 15.11 12.96
N LYS A 81 -0.15 16.29 13.58
CA LYS A 81 -1.44 16.86 14.01
C LYS A 81 -2.31 17.21 12.80
N GLU A 82 -1.71 17.73 11.74
CA GLU A 82 -2.39 18.16 10.51
C GLU A 82 -3.13 16.99 9.86
N LEU A 83 -2.46 15.84 9.69
CA LEU A 83 -3.09 14.61 9.21
C LEU A 83 -4.23 14.16 10.13
N LYS A 84 -4.01 14.19 11.45
CA LYS A 84 -5.04 13.80 12.42
C LYS A 84 -6.28 14.67 12.29
N ASP A 85 -6.12 15.98 12.22
CA ASP A 85 -7.23 16.94 12.13
C ASP A 85 -8.01 16.76 10.82
N GLN A 86 -7.32 16.54 9.69
CA GLN A 86 -7.96 16.25 8.41
C GLN A 86 -8.76 14.93 8.44
N VAL A 87 -8.16 13.84 8.93
CA VAL A 87 -8.81 12.52 8.99
C VAL A 87 -10.01 12.54 9.94
N VAL A 88 -9.90 13.19 11.10
CA VAL A 88 -11.02 13.32 12.05
C VAL A 88 -12.17 14.10 11.43
N SER A 89 -11.88 15.25 10.81
CA SER A 89 -12.91 16.06 10.14
C SER A 89 -13.64 15.28 9.06
N LEU A 90 -12.92 14.49 8.25
CA LEU A 90 -13.52 13.64 7.21
C LEU A 90 -14.33 12.49 7.80
N LEU A 91 -13.84 11.83 8.86
CA LEU A 91 -14.57 10.78 9.55
C LEU A 91 -15.89 11.28 10.14
N ASP A 92 -15.91 12.48 10.71
CA ASP A 92 -17.13 13.07 11.27
C ASP A 92 -18.14 13.42 10.17
N ALA A 93 -17.67 13.97 9.04
CA ALA A 93 -18.52 14.19 7.86
C ALA A 93 -19.12 12.88 7.32
N ILE A 94 -18.34 11.80 7.28
CA ILE A 94 -18.80 10.47 6.88
C ILE A 94 -19.85 9.93 7.86
N ARG A 95 -19.58 10.00 9.17
CA ARG A 95 -20.48 9.48 10.23
C ARG A 95 -21.81 10.21 10.29
N THR A 96 -21.81 11.51 10.02
CA THR A 96 -23.02 12.34 9.99
C THR A 96 -23.76 12.27 8.65
N GLY A 97 -23.24 11.52 7.68
CA GLY A 97 -23.85 11.36 6.36
C GLY A 97 -23.71 12.56 5.44
N GLN A 98 -22.85 13.54 5.79
CA GLN A 98 -22.56 14.70 4.94
C GLN A 98 -21.82 14.29 3.66
N MET A 99 -21.05 13.20 3.72
CA MET A 99 -20.39 12.62 2.56
C MET A 99 -20.26 11.10 2.67
N PRO A 100 -20.21 10.35 1.56
CA PRO A 100 -19.92 8.93 1.59
C PRO A 100 -18.41 8.66 1.83
N PRO A 101 -18.03 7.47 2.34
CA PRO A 101 -16.64 7.03 2.34
C PRO A 101 -16.05 7.04 0.92
N ALA A 102 -14.78 7.45 0.80
CA ALA A 102 -14.08 7.40 -0.47
C ALA A 102 -14.01 5.96 -1.02
N LYS A 103 -14.22 5.82 -2.33
CA LYS A 103 -13.90 4.59 -3.07
C LYS A 103 -12.55 4.79 -3.73
N PHE A 104 -11.59 3.93 -3.41
CA PHE A 104 -10.24 4.04 -3.92
C PHE A 104 -9.69 2.64 -4.25
N PRO A 105 -8.76 2.54 -5.21
CA PRO A 105 -8.08 1.28 -5.49
C PRO A 105 -7.27 0.83 -4.27
N MET A 106 -7.42 -0.44 -3.91
CA MET A 106 -6.58 -1.10 -2.91
C MET A 106 -6.37 -2.55 -3.33
N VAL A 107 -5.19 -3.09 -3.00
CA VAL A 107 -4.84 -4.49 -3.23
C VAL A 107 -4.41 -5.13 -1.93
N THR A 108 -4.41 -6.46 -1.86
CA THR A 108 -3.81 -7.15 -0.73
C THR A 108 -2.29 -7.03 -0.78
N ARG A 109 -1.61 -7.13 0.37
CA ARG A 109 -0.14 -7.11 0.40
C ARG A 109 0.45 -8.29 -0.37
N GLU A 110 -0.21 -9.44 -0.39
CA GLU A 110 0.23 -10.62 -1.12
C GLU A 110 0.23 -10.37 -2.64
N LEU A 111 -0.82 -9.73 -3.17
CA LEU A 111 -0.87 -9.37 -4.59
C LEU A 111 0.19 -8.33 -4.96
N PHE A 112 0.38 -7.34 -4.08
CA PHE A 112 1.46 -6.37 -4.23
C PHE A 112 2.85 -7.04 -4.21
N GLN A 113 3.10 -7.99 -3.30
CA GLN A 113 4.38 -8.69 -3.23
C GLN A 113 4.63 -9.51 -4.49
N ALA A 114 3.63 -10.23 -4.99
CA ALA A 114 3.75 -10.98 -6.24
C ALA A 114 4.11 -10.08 -7.44
N TYR A 115 3.65 -8.82 -7.43
CA TYR A 115 4.02 -7.84 -8.45
C TYR A 115 5.48 -7.44 -8.35
N ILE A 116 5.96 -7.15 -7.14
CA ILE A 116 7.37 -6.81 -6.89
C ILE A 116 8.29 -7.97 -7.30
N ASP A 117 7.97 -9.20 -6.90
CA ASP A 117 8.75 -10.39 -7.26
C ASP A 117 8.83 -10.56 -8.80
N MET A 118 7.74 -10.29 -9.50
CA MET A 118 7.69 -10.32 -10.97
C MET A 118 8.56 -9.22 -11.61
N GLU A 119 8.52 -7.98 -11.09
CA GLU A 119 9.36 -6.89 -11.58
C GLU A 119 10.85 -7.16 -11.33
N GLU A 120 11.20 -7.62 -10.14
CA GLU A 120 12.57 -7.97 -9.78
C GLU A 120 13.12 -9.07 -10.68
N GLU A 121 12.33 -10.11 -10.97
CA GLU A 121 12.73 -11.18 -11.89
C GLU A 121 12.96 -10.66 -13.32
N MET A 122 12.11 -9.74 -13.81
CA MET A 122 12.28 -9.13 -15.13
C MET A 122 13.55 -8.28 -15.21
N VAL A 123 13.84 -7.48 -14.18
CA VAL A 123 15.05 -6.66 -14.10
C VAL A 123 16.29 -7.55 -14.04
N ALA A 124 16.30 -8.54 -13.15
CA ALA A 124 17.44 -9.45 -13.02
C ALA A 124 17.76 -10.19 -14.33
N ARG A 125 16.74 -10.63 -15.08
CA ARG A 125 16.93 -11.23 -16.41
C ARG A 125 17.50 -10.24 -17.42
N ALA A 126 17.00 -9.01 -17.45
CA ALA A 126 17.50 -7.98 -18.35
C ALA A 126 18.97 -7.61 -18.04
N GLU A 127 19.36 -7.58 -16.77
CA GLU A 127 20.74 -7.35 -16.35
C GLU A 127 21.68 -8.47 -16.80
N VAL A 128 21.28 -9.73 -16.62
CA VAL A 128 22.04 -10.90 -17.09
C VAL A 128 22.21 -10.86 -18.62
N ASP A 129 21.15 -10.55 -19.36
CA ASP A 129 21.19 -10.44 -20.81
C ASP A 129 22.10 -9.28 -21.28
N ALA A 130 22.11 -8.16 -20.54
CA ALA A 130 22.98 -7.02 -20.85
C ALA A 130 24.46 -7.38 -20.66
N LEU A 131 24.80 -8.02 -19.54
CA LEU A 131 26.18 -8.48 -19.27
C LEU A 131 26.67 -9.48 -20.32
N ALA A 132 25.83 -10.44 -20.71
CA ALA A 132 26.18 -11.42 -21.73
C ALA A 132 26.49 -10.75 -23.09
N ARG A 133 25.77 -9.67 -23.45
CA ARG A 133 26.05 -8.91 -24.67
C ARG A 133 27.35 -8.13 -24.58
N GLU A 134 27.65 -7.53 -23.42
CA GLU A 134 28.92 -6.84 -23.18
C GLU A 134 30.11 -7.81 -23.28
N GLU A 135 30.00 -9.01 -22.71
CA GLU A 135 31.05 -10.04 -22.82
C GLU A 135 31.27 -10.50 -24.27
N GLN A 136 30.18 -10.74 -25.02
CA GLN A 136 30.27 -11.10 -26.44
C GLN A 136 30.92 -9.98 -27.26
N GLN A 137 30.58 -8.74 -26.98
CA GLN A 137 31.15 -7.59 -27.68
C GLN A 137 32.63 -7.41 -27.35
N ALA A 138 33.03 -7.58 -26.08
CA ALA A 138 34.44 -7.55 -25.68
C ALA A 138 35.26 -8.69 -26.33
N ALA A 139 34.69 -9.89 -26.45
CA ALA A 139 35.34 -11.01 -27.14
C ALA A 139 35.57 -10.70 -28.63
N LEU A 140 34.56 -10.15 -29.31
CA LEU A 140 34.64 -9.67 -30.69
C LEU A 140 35.72 -8.59 -30.87
N GLU A 141 35.81 -7.62 -29.97
CA GLU A 141 36.82 -6.57 -30.00
C GLU A 141 38.24 -7.09 -29.75
N MET A 142 38.38 -8.16 -28.96
CA MET A 142 39.66 -8.83 -28.71
C MET A 142 40.07 -9.84 -29.79
N GLY A 143 39.20 -10.08 -30.79
CA GLY A 143 39.47 -11.04 -31.87
C GLY A 143 39.53 -12.50 -31.41
N LEU A 144 38.85 -12.83 -30.32
CA LEU A 144 38.62 -14.18 -29.79
C LEU A 144 37.32 -14.76 -30.37
#